data_AF-A0A7T4QTD5-F1
#
_entry.id   AF-A0A7T4QTD5-F1
#
_cell.length_a   1.000
_cell.length_b   1.000
_cell.length_c   1.000
_cell.angle_alpha   90.00
_cell.angle_beta   90.00
_cell.angle_gamma   90.00
#
_symmetry.space_group_name_H-M   'P 1'
#
loop_
_entity.id
_entity.type
_entity.pdbx_description
1 polymer ?
#
loop_
_entity_poly.entity_id
_entity_poly.type
_entity_poly.pdbx_seq_one_letter_code
_entity_poly.pdbx_strand_id
1 'polypeptide(L)'
;MSGIKSLADELRDSMRKGKPPQAKEIPSVEPPKDTPKKKAEALDRLFESILNHELTGREKLLLRLDDKTLFLLKQLKVAKGIDMNKIIAYSLHLFLKTHPEISRYIKEHIKTLDL
;
A
#
# COMPACT_ATOMS: atom_id res chain seq x y z
N MET A 1 30.81 -4.78 58.14
CA MET A 1 29.79 -3.72 57.96
C MET A 1 29.71 -3.40 56.47
N SER A 2 28.68 -3.88 55.78
CA SER A 2 28.54 -3.75 54.31
C SER A 2 27.76 -2.47 53.99
N GLY A 3 28.43 -1.50 53.35
CA GLY A 3 27.83 -0.22 52.96
C GLY A 3 27.02 -0.38 51.68
N ILE A 4 25.70 -0.28 51.78
CA ILE A 4 24.79 -0.23 50.64
C ILE A 4 25.04 1.12 49.94
N LYS A 5 25.70 1.09 48.79
CA LYS A 5 25.83 2.29 47.94
C LYS A 5 24.46 2.62 47.36
N SER A 6 24.03 3.85 47.54
CA SER A 6 22.75 4.34 47.04
C SER A 6 22.82 4.57 45.53
N LEU A 7 21.71 4.34 44.83
CA LEU A 7 21.53 4.64 43.40
C LEU A 7 21.94 6.08 43.03
N ALA A 8 21.80 7.01 43.97
CA ALA A 8 22.21 8.40 43.79
C ALA A 8 23.74 8.57 43.74
N ASP A 9 24.50 7.75 44.47
CA ASP A 9 25.96 7.78 44.44
C ASP A 9 26.49 7.19 43.14
N GLU A 10 25.82 6.17 42.61
CA GLU A 10 26.14 5.55 41.31
C GLU A 10 25.89 6.52 40.13
N LEU A 11 24.85 7.34 40.22
CA LEU A 11 24.55 8.43 39.28
C LEU A 11 25.59 9.55 39.31
N ARG A 12 26.14 9.88 40.49
CA ARG A 12 27.21 10.88 40.61
C ARG A 12 28.55 10.36 40.09
N ASP A 13 28.87 9.10 40.34
CA ASP A 13 30.10 8.47 39.83
C ASP A 13 30.09 8.30 38.31
N SER A 14 28.93 7.99 37.72
CA SER A 14 28.78 7.90 36.26
C SER A 14 28.90 9.26 35.56
N MET A 15 28.42 10.35 36.18
CA MET A 15 28.62 11.71 35.65
C MET A 15 30.06 12.23 35.79
N ARG A 16 30.80 11.79 36.82
CA ARG A 16 32.24 12.12 36.98
C ARG A 16 33.12 11.41 35.96
N LYS A 17 32.77 10.20 35.52
CA LYS A 17 33.47 9.48 34.45
C LYS A 17 32.92 9.89 33.09
N GLY A 18 33.25 11.09 32.64
CA GLY A 18 32.92 11.60 31.30
C GLY A 18 33.50 10.72 30.19
N LYS A 19 32.81 9.64 29.84
CA LYS A 19 33.16 8.72 28.75
C LYS A 19 31.97 8.63 27.79
N PRO A 20 32.12 8.99 26.51
CA PRO A 20 31.02 8.89 25.56
C PRO A 20 30.66 7.42 25.35
N PRO A 21 29.36 7.05 25.34
CA PRO A 21 28.96 5.67 25.15
C PRO A 21 29.21 5.26 23.70
N GLN A 22 30.09 4.26 23.52
CA GLN A 22 30.18 3.49 22.29
C GLN A 22 28.80 2.86 22.01
N ALA A 23 28.22 3.26 20.88
CA ALA A 23 27.01 2.67 20.36
C ALA A 23 27.27 1.17 20.09
N LYS A 24 26.54 0.31 20.80
CA LYS A 24 26.36 -1.08 20.39
C LYS A 24 25.56 -1.05 19.09
N GLU A 25 26.17 -1.55 18.01
CA GLU A 25 25.52 -1.72 16.71
C GLU A 25 24.29 -2.61 16.87
N ILE A 26 23.12 -1.99 16.76
CA ILE A 26 21.87 -2.66 16.44
C ILE A 26 21.93 -2.90 14.92
N PRO A 27 21.71 -4.12 14.40
CA PRO A 27 21.52 -4.29 12.96
C PRO A 27 20.29 -3.48 12.57
N SER A 28 20.52 -2.32 11.97
CA SER A 28 19.48 -1.53 11.34
C SER A 28 18.97 -2.36 10.18
N VAL A 29 17.78 -2.95 10.33
CA VAL A 29 17.01 -3.46 9.20
C VAL A 29 16.65 -2.22 8.39
N GLU A 30 17.53 -1.85 7.44
CA GLU A 30 17.21 -0.85 6.44
C GLU A 30 15.92 -1.30 5.74
N PRO A 31 14.90 -0.43 5.62
CA PRO A 31 13.78 -0.71 4.74
C PRO A 31 14.35 -0.91 3.33
N PRO A 32 13.88 -1.92 2.57
CA PRO A 32 14.50 -2.30 1.31
C PRO A 32 14.55 -1.08 0.39
N LYS A 33 15.77 -0.66 0.03
CA LYS A 33 16.00 0.40 -0.95
C LYS A 33 15.29 0.00 -2.23
N ASP A 34 14.21 0.71 -2.50
CA ASP A 34 13.28 0.45 -3.59
C ASP A 34 13.93 0.94 -4.89
N THR A 35 14.83 0.11 -5.44
CA THR A 35 15.64 0.46 -6.61
C THR A 35 14.75 0.76 -7.83
N PRO A 36 15.11 1.74 -8.69
CA PRO A 36 14.31 2.12 -9.86
C PRO A 36 13.88 0.95 -10.77
N LYS A 37 14.71 -0.10 -10.87
CA LYS A 37 14.41 -1.32 -11.63
C LYS A 37 13.18 -2.08 -11.11
N LYS A 38 13.04 -2.24 -9.78
CA LYS A 38 11.89 -2.94 -9.17
C LYS A 38 10.57 -2.22 -9.43
N LYS A 39 10.58 -0.88 -9.47
CA LYS A 39 9.39 -0.07 -9.76
C LYS A 39 8.95 -0.20 -11.22
N ALA A 40 9.90 -0.24 -12.15
CA ALA A 40 9.61 -0.49 -13.56
C ALA A 40 8.98 -1.87 -13.77
N GLU A 41 9.58 -2.91 -13.17
CA GLU A 41 9.05 -4.29 -13.23
C GLU A 41 7.65 -4.40 -12.62
N ALA A 42 7.38 -3.72 -11.50
CA ALA A 42 6.06 -3.70 -10.89
C ALA A 42 5.02 -3.02 -11.78
N LEU A 43 5.40 -1.94 -12.46
CA LEU A 43 4.53 -1.21 -13.38
C LEU A 43 4.22 -2.04 -14.64
N ASP A 44 5.20 -2.73 -15.19
CA ASP A 44 5.00 -3.61 -16.35
C ASP A 44 4.04 -4.76 -15.99
N ARG A 45 4.20 -5.39 -14.82
CA ARG A 45 3.26 -6.41 -14.32
C ARG A 45 1.85 -5.88 -14.15
N LEU A 46 1.70 -4.62 -13.72
CA LEU A 46 0.37 -3.99 -13.63
C LEU A 46 -0.25 -3.85 -15.02
N PHE A 47 0.50 -3.37 -16.02
CA PHE A 47 -0.01 -3.25 -17.39
C PHE A 47 -0.37 -4.61 -17.99
N GLU A 48 0.45 -5.64 -17.78
CA GLU A 48 0.13 -7.01 -18.20
C GLU A 48 -1.15 -7.53 -17.53
N SER A 49 -1.31 -7.28 -16.23
CA SER A 49 -2.52 -7.68 -15.48
C SER A 49 -3.78 -7.02 -16.04
N ILE A 50 -3.69 -5.73 -16.40
CA ILE A 50 -4.80 -5.01 -17.03
C ILE A 50 -5.09 -5.59 -18.42
N LEU A 51 -4.05 -5.80 -19.25
CA LEU A 51 -4.20 -6.32 -20.61
C LEU A 51 -4.84 -7.72 -20.64
N ASN A 52 -4.44 -8.58 -19.71
CA ASN A 52 -4.95 -9.94 -19.57
C ASN A 52 -6.32 -10.01 -18.88
N HIS A 53 -6.86 -8.89 -18.38
CA HIS A 53 -8.19 -8.86 -17.79
C HIS A 53 -9.26 -9.11 -18.87
N GLU A 54 -10.10 -10.11 -18.64
CA GLU A 54 -11.20 -10.45 -19.55
C GLU A 54 -12.46 -9.63 -19.23
N LEU A 55 -13.08 -9.08 -20.28
CA LEU A 55 -14.33 -8.33 -20.18
C LEU A 55 -15.51 -9.27 -20.43
N THR A 56 -15.93 -10.00 -19.39
CA THR A 56 -16.98 -11.03 -19.47
C THR A 56 -18.38 -10.53 -19.10
N GLY A 57 -18.51 -9.26 -18.70
CA GLY A 57 -19.78 -8.65 -18.31
C GLY A 57 -20.76 -8.47 -19.48
N ARG A 58 -22.04 -8.76 -19.24
CA ARG A 58 -23.14 -8.53 -20.21
C ARG A 58 -23.78 -7.15 -20.07
N GLU A 59 -23.74 -6.59 -18.87
CA GLU A 59 -24.35 -5.30 -18.56
C GLU A 59 -23.40 -4.15 -18.90
N LYS A 60 -23.97 -3.05 -19.40
CA LYS A 60 -23.24 -1.81 -19.68
C LYS A 60 -23.55 -0.78 -18.61
N LEU A 61 -22.51 -0.12 -18.12
CA LEU A 61 -22.62 0.97 -17.16
C LEU A 61 -22.16 2.28 -17.79
N LEU A 62 -22.99 3.33 -17.70
CA LEU A 62 -22.60 4.68 -18.10
C LEU A 62 -22.00 5.39 -16.88
N LEU A 63 -20.74 5.79 -16.99
CA LEU A 63 -19.98 6.42 -15.91
C LEU A 63 -19.68 7.88 -16.26
N ARG A 64 -19.76 8.75 -15.24
CA ARG A 64 -19.25 10.13 -15.31
C ARG A 64 -17.89 10.15 -14.63
N LEU A 65 -16.88 10.64 -15.35
CA LEU A 65 -15.52 10.85 -14.86
C LEU A 65 -15.18 12.32 -15.02
N ASP A 66 -14.33 12.85 -14.15
CA ASP A 66 -13.78 14.19 -14.32
C ASP A 66 -12.82 14.25 -15.52
N ASP A 67 -12.61 15.46 -16.04
CA ASP A 67 -11.81 15.68 -17.25
C ASP A 67 -10.37 15.20 -17.12
N LYS A 68 -9.77 15.32 -15.92
CA LYS A 68 -8.38 14.91 -15.70
C LYS A 68 -8.27 13.39 -15.78
N THR A 69 -9.17 12.67 -15.12
CA THR A 69 -9.21 11.20 -15.18
C THR A 69 -9.46 10.72 -16.61
N LEU A 70 -10.41 11.32 -17.32
CA LEU A 70 -10.68 10.96 -18.72
C LEU A 70 -9.48 11.20 -19.62
N PHE A 71 -8.77 12.31 -19.43
CA PHE A 71 -7.56 12.63 -20.18
C PHE A 71 -6.44 11.60 -19.94
N LEU A 72 -6.21 11.21 -18.69
CA LEU A 72 -5.23 10.16 -18.35
C LEU A 72 -5.58 8.81 -18.98
N LEU A 73 -6.85 8.41 -18.94
CA LEU A 73 -7.30 7.17 -19.58
C LEU A 73 -7.05 7.18 -21.10
N LYS A 74 -7.31 8.32 -21.76
CA LYS A 74 -7.01 8.49 -23.19
C LYS A 74 -5.51 8.38 -23.47
N GLN A 75 -4.67 9.01 -22.65
CA GLN A 75 -3.21 8.92 -22.80
C GLN A 75 -2.71 7.49 -22.61
N LEU A 76 -3.20 6.77 -21.60
CA LEU A 76 -2.86 5.36 -21.37
C LEU A 76 -3.27 4.48 -22.56
N LYS A 77 -4.46 4.72 -23.12
CA LYS A 77 -4.91 4.03 -24.34
C LYS A 77 -3.96 4.24 -25.51
N VAL A 78 -3.50 5.47 -25.75
CA VAL A 78 -2.55 5.77 -26.82
C VAL A 78 -1.17 5.19 -26.54
N ALA A 79 -0.66 5.31 -25.31
CA ALA A 79 0.71 4.93 -24.98
C ALA A 79 0.93 3.42 -24.84
N LYS A 80 -0.09 2.65 -24.41
CA LYS A 80 0.03 1.21 -24.12
C LYS A 80 -0.98 0.34 -24.87
N GLY A 81 -1.86 0.93 -25.69
CA GLY A 81 -2.89 0.19 -26.43
C GLY A 81 -3.98 -0.41 -25.53
N ILE A 82 -4.09 0.03 -24.28
CA ILE A 82 -5.04 -0.51 -23.32
C ILE A 82 -6.39 0.20 -23.47
N ASP A 83 -7.47 -0.54 -23.71
CA ASP A 83 -8.79 0.06 -23.81
C ASP A 83 -9.26 0.67 -22.47
N MET A 84 -9.93 1.82 -22.53
CA MET A 84 -10.41 2.54 -21.34
C MET A 84 -11.38 1.70 -20.51
N ASN A 85 -12.28 0.94 -21.15
CA ASN A 85 -13.22 0.09 -20.43
C ASN A 85 -12.49 -1.04 -19.70
N LYS A 86 -11.40 -1.56 -20.29
CA LYS A 86 -10.55 -2.59 -19.67
C LYS A 86 -9.84 -2.06 -18.42
N ILE A 87 -9.31 -0.83 -18.47
CA ILE A 87 -8.73 -0.17 -17.28
C ILE A 87 -9.78 -0.01 -16.18
N ILE A 88 -10.97 0.50 -16.52
CA ILE A 88 -12.05 0.74 -15.56
C ILE A 88 -12.53 -0.57 -14.92
N ALA A 89 -12.81 -1.59 -15.73
CA ALA A 89 -13.27 -2.89 -15.25
C ALA A 89 -12.23 -3.57 -14.35
N TYR A 90 -10.96 -3.58 -14.76
CA TYR A 90 -9.87 -4.13 -13.95
C TYR A 90 -9.73 -3.39 -12.62
N SER A 91 -9.79 -2.05 -12.65
CA SER A 91 -9.65 -1.22 -11.45
C SER A 91 -10.77 -1.49 -10.44
N LEU A 92 -12.01 -1.59 -10.91
CA LEU A 92 -13.17 -1.96 -10.08
C LEU A 92 -13.03 -3.37 -9.52
N HIS A 93 -12.62 -4.34 -10.35
CA HIS A 93 -12.40 -5.72 -9.90
C HIS A 93 -11.33 -5.79 -8.81
N LEU A 94 -10.19 -5.12 -9.03
CA LEU A 94 -9.10 -5.08 -8.07
C LEU A 94 -9.55 -4.42 -6.77
N PHE A 95 -10.23 -3.28 -6.84
CA PHE A 95 -10.74 -2.56 -5.67
C PHE A 95 -11.66 -3.43 -4.82
N LEU A 96 -12.64 -4.11 -5.43
CA LEU A 96 -13.55 -4.99 -4.69
C LEU A 96 -12.85 -6.23 -4.13
N LYS A 97 -11.82 -6.73 -4.82
CA LYS A 97 -11.01 -7.86 -4.34
C LYS A 97 -10.11 -7.47 -3.17
N THR A 98 -9.56 -6.26 -3.16
CA THR A 98 -8.71 -5.75 -2.07
C THR A 98 -9.52 -5.32 -0.85
N HIS A 99 -10.81 -5.04 -1.03
CA HIS A 99 -11.73 -4.60 0.02
C HIS A 99 -12.90 -5.58 0.24
N PRO A 100 -12.64 -6.83 0.70
CA PRO A 100 -13.70 -7.83 0.92
C PRO A 100 -14.72 -7.42 1.98
N GLU A 101 -14.39 -6.46 2.85
CA GLU A 101 -15.30 -5.84 3.83
C GLU A 101 -16.53 -5.22 3.17
N ILE A 102 -16.40 -4.68 1.95
CA ILE A 102 -17.54 -4.13 1.19
C ILE A 102 -18.54 -5.24 0.89
N SER A 103 -18.05 -6.39 0.41
CA SER A 103 -18.89 -7.55 0.11
C SER A 103 -19.54 -8.12 1.37
N ARG A 104 -18.83 -8.11 2.51
CA ARG A 104 -19.38 -8.55 3.79
C ARG A 104 -20.50 -7.63 4.27
N TYR A 105 -20.25 -6.32 4.28
CA TYR A 105 -21.24 -5.31 4.65
C TYR A 105 -22.51 -5.43 3.81
N ILE A 106 -22.37 -5.52 2.48
CA ILE A 106 -23.52 -5.70 1.58
C ILE A 106 -24.34 -6.94 1.95
N LYS A 107 -23.69 -8.09 2.22
CA LYS A 107 -24.41 -9.33 2.60
C LYS A 107 -25.14 -9.24 3.93
N GLU A 108 -24.57 -8.54 4.90
CA GLU A 108 -25.17 -8.37 6.23
C GLU A 108 -26.39 -7.45 6.16
N HIS A 109 -26.31 -6.37 5.37
CA HIS A 109 -27.35 -5.35 5.27
C HIS A 109 -28.42 -5.62 4.20
N ILE A 110 -28.12 -6.37 3.14
CA ILE A 110 -29.15 -6.81 2.18
C ILE A 110 -30.07 -7.86 2.80
N LYS A 111 -29.57 -8.73 3.68
CA LYS A 111 -30.45 -9.67 4.42
C LYS A 111 -31.44 -8.98 5.36
N THR A 112 -31.18 -7.72 5.72
CA THR A 112 -32.10 -6.89 6.51
C THR A 112 -33.06 -6.09 5.63
N LEU A 113 -32.84 -6.08 4.31
CA LEU A 113 -33.80 -5.65 3.30
C LEU A 113 -34.66 -6.87 2.91
N ASP A 114 -35.45 -7.38 3.86
CA ASP A 114 -36.63 -8.15 3.48
C ASP A 114 -37.55 -7.18 2.72
N LEU A 115 -37.84 -7.54 1.46
CA LEU A 115 -38.84 -6.89 0.60
C LEU A 115 -40.25 -7.22 1.06
#